data_AF-A0A847G1Y0-F1
#
_entry.id   AF-A0A847G1Y0-F1
#
_cell.length_a   1.000
_cell.length_b   1.000
_cell.length_c   1.000
_cell.angle_alpha   90.00
_cell.angle_beta   90.00
_cell.angle_gamma   90.00
#
_symmetry.space_group_name_H-M   'P 1'
#
loop_
_entity.id
_entity.type
_entity.pdbx_description
1 polymer ?
#
loop_
_entity_poly.entity_id
_entity_poly.type
_entity_poly.pdbx_seq_one_letter_code
_entity_poly.pdbx_strand_id
1 'polypeptide(L)'
;KVQESARVSGILHDIGKLVLLEFPDFFKKAKLNKQGRITQDSEYAVLGTSHSEIGGYLLGMWGLPNEIVEAITFHHRPSIQISTKPDLLTVLHTANGLANMCLMEMESDFGTYLDMKYLDAIGVSGYLDEWLSITHQVLDNTDNDQVQT
;
A
#
# COMPACT_ATOMS: atom_id res chain seq x y z
N LYS A 1 17.18 0.72 -11.71
CA LYS A 1 16.46 -0.55 -11.49
C LYS A 1 15.60 -0.48 -10.24
N VAL A 2 16.13 -0.60 -9.01
CA VAL A 2 15.29 -0.58 -7.78
C VAL A 2 14.40 0.66 -7.65
N GLN A 3 14.93 1.87 -7.88
CA GLN A 3 14.14 3.11 -7.85
C GLN A 3 13.03 3.18 -8.91
N GLU A 4 13.27 2.55 -10.07
CA GLU A 4 12.30 2.51 -11.17
C GLU A 4 11.18 1.52 -10.84
N SER A 5 11.52 0.33 -10.36
CA SER A 5 10.54 -0.65 -9.86
C SER A 5 9.70 -0.07 -8.72
N ALA A 6 10.30 0.69 -7.80
CA ALA A 6 9.59 1.39 -6.73
C ALA A 6 8.59 2.42 -7.25
N ARG A 7 8.99 3.25 -8.23
CA ARG A 7 8.07 4.23 -8.87
C ARG A 7 6.92 3.55 -9.58
N VAL A 8 7.20 2.55 -10.40
CA VAL A 8 6.17 1.79 -11.13
C VAL A 8 5.21 1.13 -10.14
N SER A 9 5.75 0.51 -9.08
CA SER A 9 4.94 -0.12 -8.04
C SER A 9 4.07 0.90 -7.31
N GLY A 10 4.62 2.06 -6.94
CA GLY A 10 3.86 3.13 -6.30
C GLY A 10 2.69 3.63 -7.15
N ILE A 11 2.88 3.79 -8.47
CA ILE A 11 1.81 4.20 -9.38
C ILE A 11 0.74 3.11 -9.53
N LEU A 12 1.14 1.85 -9.58
CA LEU A 12 0.26 0.74 -9.96
C LEU A 12 -0.31 -0.07 -8.78
N HIS A 13 0.13 0.18 -7.54
CA HIS A 13 -0.20 -0.68 -6.40
C HIS A 13 -1.70 -0.89 -6.18
N ASP A 14 -2.49 0.13 -6.48
CA ASP A 14 -3.94 0.15 -6.30
C ASP A 14 -4.72 -0.10 -7.60
N ILE A 15 -4.07 -0.52 -8.69
CA ILE A 15 -4.75 -0.72 -9.99
C ILE A 15 -5.94 -1.68 -9.90
N GLY A 16 -5.90 -2.66 -9.00
CA GLY A 16 -7.00 -3.58 -8.77
C GLY A 16 -8.28 -2.91 -8.28
N LYS A 17 -8.22 -1.71 -7.69
CA LYS A 17 -9.41 -0.92 -7.33
C LYS A 17 -10.21 -0.51 -8.55
N LEU A 18 -9.56 -0.29 -9.71
CA LEU A 18 -10.27 -0.04 -10.97
C LEU A 18 -11.10 -1.26 -11.39
N VAL A 19 -10.58 -2.46 -11.16
CA VAL A 19 -11.30 -3.69 -11.43
C VAL A 19 -12.46 -3.86 -10.42
N LEU A 20 -12.27 -3.46 -9.15
CA LEU A 20 -13.35 -3.45 -8.14
C LEU A 20 -14.57 -2.61 -8.56
N LEU A 21 -14.37 -1.53 -9.33
CA LEU A 21 -15.46 -0.69 -9.87
C LEU A 21 -16.40 -1.46 -10.80
N GLU A 22 -15.91 -2.49 -11.47
CA GLU A 22 -16.69 -3.29 -12.41
C GLU A 22 -17.51 -4.40 -11.72
N PHE A 23 -17.31 -4.66 -10.43
CA PHE A 23 -18.05 -5.69 -9.71
C PHE A 23 -19.41 -5.17 -9.21
N PRO A 24 -20.54 -5.73 -9.69
CA PRO A 24 -21.86 -5.29 -9.29
C PRO A 24 -22.07 -5.39 -7.78
N ASP A 25 -22.63 -4.32 -7.20
CA ASP A 25 -22.95 -4.20 -5.78
C ASP A 25 -21.77 -4.33 -4.80
N PHE A 26 -20.52 -4.34 -5.27
CA PHE A 26 -19.35 -4.43 -4.39
C PHE A 26 -19.38 -3.33 -3.32
N PHE A 27 -19.48 -2.06 -3.71
CA PHE A 27 -19.54 -0.94 -2.77
C PHE A 27 -20.78 -0.90 -1.88
N LYS A 28 -21.86 -1.60 -2.27
CA LYS A 28 -23.05 -1.74 -1.41
C LYS A 28 -22.87 -2.79 -0.33
N LYS A 29 -22.08 -3.83 -0.61
CA LYS A 29 -21.85 -4.97 0.29
C LYS A 29 -20.61 -4.80 1.16
N ALA A 30 -19.60 -4.09 0.65
CA ALA A 30 -18.38 -3.79 1.38
C ALA A 30 -18.69 -2.93 2.62
N LYS A 31 -18.30 -3.43 3.78
CA LYS A 31 -18.38 -2.68 5.03
C LYS A 31 -17.25 -1.67 5.12
N LEU A 32 -17.58 -0.48 5.62
CA LEU A 32 -16.59 0.53 5.97
C LEU A 32 -16.06 0.29 7.39
N ASN A 33 -14.78 0.56 7.61
CA ASN A 33 -14.21 0.64 8.95
C ASN A 33 -14.66 1.93 9.66
N LYS A 34 -14.15 2.15 10.88
CA LYS A 34 -14.47 3.35 11.69
C LYS A 34 -14.08 4.66 11.00
N GLN A 35 -13.14 4.60 10.06
CA GLN A 35 -12.63 5.72 9.27
C GLN A 35 -13.35 5.86 7.91
N GLY A 36 -14.44 5.12 7.68
CA GLY A 36 -15.21 5.23 6.44
C GLY A 36 -14.53 4.59 5.22
N ARG A 37 -13.52 3.73 5.41
CA ARG A 37 -12.76 3.08 4.34
C ARG A 37 -13.13 1.62 4.19
N ILE A 38 -13.14 1.14 2.95
CA ILE A 38 -13.18 -0.28 2.65
C ILE A 38 -11.79 -0.85 2.98
N THR A 39 -11.75 -1.83 3.88
CA THR A 39 -10.51 -2.53 4.22
C THR A 39 -10.32 -3.74 3.33
N GLN A 40 -9.09 -4.25 3.27
CA GLN A 40 -8.80 -5.52 2.60
C GLN A 40 -9.68 -6.66 3.14
N ASP A 41 -9.91 -6.73 4.45
CA ASP A 41 -10.80 -7.73 5.05
C ASP A 41 -12.24 -7.62 4.55
N SER A 42 -12.71 -6.40 4.30
CA SER A 42 -14.04 -6.13 3.74
C SER A 42 -14.13 -6.61 2.30
N GLU A 43 -13.07 -6.43 1.51
CA GLU A 43 -12.98 -6.98 0.14
C GLU A 43 -13.07 -8.50 0.14
N TYR A 44 -12.26 -9.17 0.97
CA TYR A 44 -12.31 -10.64 1.10
C TYR A 44 -13.69 -11.14 1.51
N ALA A 45 -14.37 -10.44 2.42
CA ALA A 45 -15.71 -10.83 2.86
C ALA A 45 -16.76 -10.81 1.72
N VAL A 46 -16.56 -9.99 0.69
CA VAL A 46 -17.49 -9.86 -0.44
C VAL A 46 -17.07 -10.71 -1.64
N LEU A 47 -15.77 -10.75 -1.95
CA LEU A 47 -15.24 -11.29 -3.21
C LEU A 47 -14.34 -12.53 -3.02
N GLY A 48 -13.90 -12.83 -1.80
CA GLY A 48 -12.90 -13.86 -1.54
C GLY A 48 -11.47 -13.50 -1.99
N THR A 49 -11.23 -12.25 -2.39
CA THR A 49 -9.94 -11.70 -2.80
C THR A 49 -9.88 -10.20 -2.49
N SER A 50 -8.71 -9.57 -2.62
CA SER A 50 -8.50 -8.12 -2.45
C SER A 50 -8.11 -7.38 -3.74
N HIS A 51 -8.22 -6.05 -3.72
CA HIS A 51 -7.72 -5.22 -4.81
C HIS A 51 -6.22 -5.45 -5.06
N SER A 52 -5.43 -5.70 -4.01
CA SER A 52 -4.00 -5.93 -4.13
C SER A 52 -3.70 -7.22 -4.91
N GLU A 53 -4.43 -8.31 -4.63
CA GLU A 53 -4.31 -9.59 -5.33
C GLU A 53 -4.82 -9.52 -6.77
N ILE A 54 -5.95 -8.83 -7.00
CA ILE A 54 -6.48 -8.58 -8.34
C ILE A 54 -5.46 -7.78 -9.17
N GLY A 55 -4.87 -6.73 -8.57
CA GLY A 55 -3.85 -5.91 -9.20
C GLY A 55 -2.60 -6.72 -9.54
N GLY A 56 -2.10 -7.51 -8.59
CA GLY A 56 -0.97 -8.41 -8.82
C GLY A 56 -1.23 -9.40 -9.96
N TYR A 57 -2.40 -10.03 -9.98
CA TYR A 57 -2.80 -10.96 -11.04
C TYR A 57 -2.85 -10.28 -12.41
N LEU A 58 -3.48 -9.10 -12.51
CA LEU A 58 -3.56 -8.31 -13.75
C LEU A 58 -2.17 -7.97 -14.29
N LEU A 59 -1.29 -7.46 -13.43
CA LEU A 59 0.04 -7.03 -13.82
C LEU A 59 0.96 -8.21 -14.16
N GLY A 60 0.76 -9.36 -13.51
CA GLY A 60 1.39 -10.62 -13.90
C GLY A 60 0.99 -11.05 -15.32
N MET A 61 -0.29 -10.93 -15.68
CA MET A 61 -0.75 -11.21 -17.05
C MET A 61 -0.17 -10.22 -18.07
N TRP A 62 0.10 -8.97 -17.67
CA TRP A 62 0.74 -7.97 -18.52
C TRP A 62 2.26 -8.15 -18.65
N GLY A 63 2.84 -9.13 -17.95
CA GLY A 63 4.25 -9.48 -18.07
C GLY A 63 5.19 -8.59 -17.27
N LEU A 64 4.71 -7.96 -16.19
CA LEU A 64 5.58 -7.18 -15.31
C LEU A 64 6.52 -8.08 -14.51
N PRO A 65 7.71 -7.57 -14.12
CA PRO A 65 8.66 -8.32 -13.30
C PRO A 65 8.04 -8.85 -12.00
N ASN A 66 8.40 -10.08 -11.61
CA ASN A 66 7.86 -10.73 -10.41
C ASN A 66 8.03 -9.87 -9.14
N GLU A 67 9.14 -9.15 -8.98
CA GLU A 67 9.34 -8.27 -7.83
C GLU A 67 8.24 -7.20 -7.70
N ILE A 68 7.77 -6.64 -8.82
CA ILE A 68 6.67 -5.66 -8.86
C ILE A 68 5.36 -6.35 -8.57
N VAL A 69 5.11 -7.51 -9.20
CA VAL A 69 3.89 -8.30 -9.00
C VAL A 69 3.73 -8.71 -7.53
N GLU A 70 4.79 -9.22 -6.91
CA GLU A 70 4.80 -9.63 -5.50
C GLU A 70 4.61 -8.43 -4.57
N ALA A 71 5.34 -7.33 -4.79
CA ALA A 71 5.18 -6.12 -4.00
C ALA A 71 3.72 -5.63 -4.03
N ILE A 72 3.11 -5.55 -5.21
CA ILE A 72 1.72 -5.12 -5.38
C ILE A 72 0.74 -6.14 -4.79
N THR A 73 1.00 -7.44 -4.90
CA THR A 73 0.09 -8.46 -4.34
C THR A 73 0.02 -8.36 -2.80
N PHE A 74 1.17 -8.17 -2.15
CA PHE A 74 1.31 -8.34 -0.70
C PHE A 74 1.48 -7.03 0.09
N HIS A 75 1.42 -5.85 -0.54
CA HIS A 75 1.70 -4.58 0.15
C HIS A 75 0.80 -4.26 1.36
N HIS A 76 -0.38 -4.86 1.48
CA HIS A 76 -1.21 -4.74 2.69
C HIS A 76 -0.94 -5.81 3.75
N ARG A 77 -0.32 -6.93 3.39
CA ARG A 77 -0.03 -8.09 4.27
C ARG A 77 1.36 -8.65 3.98
N PRO A 78 2.43 -7.87 4.22
CA PRO A 78 3.78 -8.27 3.84
C PRO A 78 4.27 -9.50 4.62
N SER A 79 3.75 -9.75 5.83
CA SER A 79 4.06 -10.94 6.64
C SER A 79 3.66 -12.29 6.02
N ILE A 80 2.90 -12.30 4.92
CA ILE A 80 2.64 -13.52 4.14
C ILE A 80 3.92 -14.01 3.46
N GLN A 81 4.85 -13.11 3.11
CA GLN A 81 6.15 -13.49 2.57
C GLN A 81 7.19 -13.68 3.68
N ILE A 82 8.05 -14.69 3.48
CA ILE A 82 9.21 -14.97 4.33
C ILE A 82 10.41 -14.20 3.76
N SER A 83 10.34 -12.87 3.76
CA SER A 83 11.51 -12.04 3.44
C SER A 83 12.27 -11.75 4.72
N THR A 84 13.60 -11.88 4.67
CA THR A 84 14.49 -11.60 5.81
C THR A 84 15.31 -10.33 5.63
N LYS A 85 15.05 -9.58 4.56
CA LYS A 85 15.78 -8.35 4.20
C LYS A 85 14.81 -7.33 3.59
N PRO A 86 15.06 -6.03 3.76
CA PRO A 86 14.26 -5.01 3.09
C PRO A 86 14.35 -5.14 1.56
N ASP A 87 13.20 -5.12 0.90
CA ASP A 87 13.05 -5.25 -0.54
C ASP A 87 11.98 -4.28 -1.08
N LEU A 88 11.54 -4.50 -2.32
CA LEU A 88 10.52 -3.67 -2.96
C LEU A 88 9.17 -3.74 -2.25
N LEU A 89 8.80 -4.89 -1.67
CA LEU A 89 7.59 -5.04 -0.88
C LEU A 89 7.68 -4.19 0.39
N THR A 90 8.83 -4.20 1.08
CA THR A 90 9.06 -3.31 2.23
C THR A 90 8.87 -1.85 1.86
N VAL A 91 9.49 -1.40 0.77
CA VAL A 91 9.39 0.00 0.31
C VAL A 91 7.95 0.38 0.01
N LEU A 92 7.22 -0.49 -0.70
CA LEU A 92 5.84 -0.19 -1.08
C LEU A 92 4.90 -0.19 0.13
N HIS A 93 5.04 -1.16 1.03
CA HIS A 93 4.26 -1.27 2.25
C HIS A 93 4.44 -0.01 3.13
N THR A 94 5.69 0.39 3.39
CA THR A 94 5.97 1.54 4.26
C THR A 94 5.54 2.84 3.61
N ALA A 95 5.81 3.04 2.31
CA ALA A 95 5.36 4.25 1.60
C ALA A 95 3.84 4.40 1.61
N ASN A 96 3.09 3.33 1.33
CA ASN A 96 1.63 3.35 1.34
C ASN A 96 1.07 3.61 2.75
N GLY A 97 1.61 2.94 3.77
CA GLY A 97 1.17 3.12 5.15
C GLY A 97 1.43 4.53 5.67
N LEU A 98 2.65 5.05 5.50
CA LEU A 98 3.05 6.38 5.95
C LEU A 98 2.27 7.49 5.22
N ALA A 99 2.08 7.38 3.90
CA ALA A 99 1.27 8.33 3.16
C ALA A 99 -0.18 8.35 3.68
N ASN A 100 -0.76 7.19 3.97
CA ASN A 100 -2.10 7.11 4.56
C ASN A 100 -2.16 7.68 5.98
N MET A 101 -1.11 7.55 6.78
CA MET A 101 -1.05 8.16 8.11
C MET A 101 -1.10 9.68 8.04
N CYS A 102 -0.26 10.29 7.18
CA CYS A 102 -0.23 11.74 6.99
C CYS A 102 -1.58 12.26 6.47
N LEU A 103 -2.16 11.60 5.45
CA LEU A 103 -3.45 12.00 4.87
C LEU A 103 -4.64 11.88 5.83
N MET A 104 -4.51 11.12 6.91
CA MET A 104 -5.56 10.88 7.90
C MET A 104 -5.31 11.63 9.21
N GLU A 105 -4.23 12.40 9.33
CA GLU A 105 -3.82 13.08 10.58
C GLU A 105 -3.69 12.12 11.78
N MET A 106 -3.30 10.86 11.52
CA MET A 106 -3.20 9.78 12.52
C MET A 106 -1.74 9.37 12.75
N GLU A 107 -0.90 10.35 13.12
CA GLU A 107 0.56 10.23 13.09
C GLU A 107 1.18 9.38 14.22
N SER A 108 0.42 9.03 15.26
CA SER A 108 0.94 8.36 16.46
C SER A 108 0.69 6.86 16.54
N ASP A 109 0.05 6.25 15.54
CA ASP A 109 -0.27 4.82 15.54
C ASP A 109 0.13 4.12 14.24
N PHE A 110 1.41 3.80 14.14
CA PHE A 110 1.95 2.98 13.04
C PHE A 110 1.23 1.64 12.91
N GLY A 111 0.80 1.03 14.02
CA GLY A 111 0.18 -0.31 14.02
C GLY A 111 -1.18 -0.37 13.31
N THR A 112 -1.84 0.77 13.12
CA THR A 112 -3.08 0.85 12.32
C THR A 112 -2.81 0.73 10.81
N TYR A 113 -1.65 1.17 10.33
CA TYR A 113 -1.34 1.27 8.90
C TYR A 113 -0.21 0.36 8.42
N LEU A 114 0.63 -0.10 9.34
CA LEU A 114 1.84 -0.87 9.07
C LEU A 114 1.80 -2.21 9.81
N ASP A 115 2.34 -3.23 9.15
CA ASP A 115 2.60 -4.53 9.76
C ASP A 115 3.88 -4.45 10.60
N MET A 116 3.73 -4.03 11.86
CA MET A 116 4.86 -3.83 12.77
C MET A 116 5.66 -5.11 13.01
N LYS A 117 5.00 -6.27 13.04
CA LYS A 117 5.68 -7.56 13.22
C LYS A 117 6.62 -7.84 12.05
N TYR A 118 6.17 -7.58 10.83
CA TYR A 118 7.00 -7.68 9.63
C TYR A 118 8.19 -6.71 9.68
N LEU A 119 7.93 -5.43 9.99
CA LEU A 119 8.97 -4.39 10.02
C LEU A 119 10.02 -4.61 11.11
N ASP A 120 9.63 -5.10 12.28
CA ASP A 120 10.52 -5.52 13.34
C ASP A 120 11.38 -6.72 12.91
N ALA A 121 10.77 -7.72 12.27
CA ALA A 121 11.47 -8.93 11.84
C ALA A 121 12.56 -8.66 10.79
N ILE A 122 12.34 -7.69 9.89
CA ILE A 122 13.34 -7.29 8.89
C ILE A 122 14.29 -6.18 9.38
N GLY A 123 14.08 -5.68 10.61
CA GLY A 123 14.98 -4.74 11.28
C GLY A 123 14.91 -3.28 10.79
N VAL A 124 13.73 -2.82 10.34
CA VAL A 124 13.58 -1.44 9.81
C VAL A 124 12.63 -0.55 10.61
N SER A 125 11.97 -1.06 11.64
CA SER A 125 11.03 -0.27 12.45
C SER A 125 11.66 0.96 13.09
N GLY A 126 12.96 0.94 13.39
CA GLY A 126 13.71 2.10 13.91
C GLY A 126 13.87 3.28 12.94
N TYR A 127 13.52 3.12 11.66
CA TYR A 127 13.57 4.20 10.66
C TYR A 127 12.21 4.87 10.42
N LEU A 128 11.13 4.40 11.06
CA LEU A 128 9.77 4.86 10.75
C LEU A 128 9.56 6.35 11.05
N ASP A 129 10.10 6.85 12.16
CA ASP A 129 10.00 8.28 12.50
C ASP A 129 10.70 9.17 11.45
N GLU A 130 11.88 8.74 10.99
CA GLU A 130 12.63 9.43 9.93
C GLU A 130 11.85 9.42 8.61
N TRP A 131 11.33 8.26 8.22
CA TRP A 131 10.54 8.12 6.98
C TRP A 131 9.21 8.87 7.04
N LEU A 132 8.57 8.93 8.21
CA LEU A 132 7.38 9.75 8.41
C LEU A 132 7.70 11.23 8.21
N SER A 133 8.80 11.73 8.79
CA SER A 133 9.26 13.10 8.59
C SER A 133 9.52 13.43 7.11
N ILE A 134 10.17 12.51 6.38
CA ILE A 134 10.38 12.66 4.93
C ILE A 134 9.04 12.68 4.17
N THR A 135 8.09 11.82 4.56
CA THR A 135 6.77 11.74 3.93
C THR A 135 6.02 13.07 4.05
N HIS A 136 6.05 13.71 5.22
CA HIS A 136 5.49 15.05 5.41
C HIS A 136 6.12 16.08 4.45
N GLN A 137 7.46 16.13 4.39
CA GLN A 137 8.15 17.07 3.50
C GLN A 137 7.76 16.87 2.03
N VAL A 138 7.58 15.62 1.59
CA VAL A 138 7.18 15.33 0.21
C VAL A 138 5.75 15.76 -0.07
N LEU A 139 4.81 15.51 0.86
CA LEU A 139 3.41 15.90 0.69
C LEU A 139 3.24 17.43 0.71
N ASP A 140 3.89 18.12 1.64
CA ASP A 140 3.85 19.59 1.74
C ASP A 140 4.41 20.27 0.48
N ASN A 141 5.48 19.72 -0.10
CA ASN A 141 6.06 20.23 -1.35
C ASN A 141 5.11 20.00 -2.54
N THR A 142 4.37 18.89 -2.55
CA THR A 142 3.42 18.56 -3.62
C THR A 142 2.20 19.49 -3.60
N ASP A 143 1.71 19.85 -2.41
CA ASP A 143 0.61 20.81 -2.26
C ASP A 143 1.00 22.23 -2.68
N ASN A 144 2.24 22.65 -2.40
CA ASN A 144 2.74 23.97 -2.80
C ASN A 144 2.89 24.11 -4.33
N ASP A 145 3.25 23.04 -5.03
CA ASP A 145 3.36 23.03 -6.50
C ASP A 145 1.98 23.11 -7.20
N GLN A 146 0.91 22.60 -6.55
CA GLN A 146 -0.47 22.67 -7.07
C GLN A 146 -1.10 24.07 -6.93
N VAL A 147 -0.59 24.92 -6.04
CA VAL A 147 -1.09 26.30 -5.82
C VAL A 147 -0.47 27.32 -6.80
N GLN A 148 0.62 26.94 -7.50
CA GLN A 148 1.34 27.82 -8.43
C GLN A 148 1.00 27.60 -9.92
N THR A 149 0.05 26.72 -10.25
CA THR A 149 -0.46 26.50 -11.62
C THR A 149 -1.90 26.96 -11.78
#